data_AF-A0A4Y3I157-F1
#
_entry.id   AF-A0A4Y3I157-F1
#
_cell.length_a   1.000
_cell.length_b   1.000
_cell.length_c   1.000
_cell.angle_alpha   90.00
_cell.angle_beta   90.00
_cell.angle_gamma   90.00
#
_symmetry.space_group_name_H-M   'P 1'
#
loop_
_entity.id
_entity.type
_entity.pdbx_description
1 polymer ?
#
loop_
_entity_poly.entity_id
_entity_poly.type
_entity_poly.pdbx_seq_one_letter_code
_entity_poly.pdbx_strand_id
1 'polypeptide(L)'
;MKKSVTFRLIALALTLFTGTQAMALTVNPPPTTETFIQQARCGGYAAFLAKEANIPQYQDRMFKHIEQAAMTTLALNPDLTEGEAVVTAASEAARQLGWEQANAFHSGNMQTHQKMIMSQYIEQCS
;
A
#
# COMPACT_ATOMS: atom_id res chain seq x y z
N MET A 1 -66.28 -16.16 7.35
CA MET A 1 -66.41 -16.19 5.88
C MET A 1 -65.02 -16.45 5.29
N LYS A 2 -64.85 -17.56 4.57
CA LYS A 2 -63.64 -17.91 3.81
C LYS A 2 -63.53 -16.98 2.59
N LYS A 3 -62.34 -16.47 2.30
CA LYS A 3 -61.86 -16.30 0.93
C LYS A 3 -60.38 -16.68 0.87
N SER A 4 -60.14 -17.86 0.31
CA SER A 4 -58.84 -18.31 -0.17
C SER A 4 -58.60 -17.64 -1.51
N VAL A 5 -57.43 -17.04 -1.72
CA VAL A 5 -56.89 -16.76 -3.06
C VAL A 5 -55.48 -17.30 -3.07
N THR A 6 -55.30 -18.39 -3.78
CA THR A 6 -54.00 -18.95 -4.14
C THR A 6 -53.96 -18.92 -5.65
N PHE A 7 -52.93 -18.35 -6.28
CA PHE A 7 -52.21 -18.98 -7.40
C PHE A 7 -50.97 -18.16 -7.85
N ARG A 8 -49.80 -18.75 -7.54
CA ARG A 8 -48.50 -18.82 -8.24
C ARG A 8 -48.00 -17.67 -9.13
N LEU A 9 -46.80 -17.17 -8.78
CA LEU A 9 -45.67 -16.69 -9.62
C LEU A 9 -44.72 -15.97 -8.62
N ILE A 10 -43.53 -16.41 -8.25
CA ILE A 10 -42.36 -16.78 -9.06
C ILE A 10 -41.38 -17.51 -8.11
N ALA A 11 -40.98 -18.73 -8.46
CA ALA A 11 -39.68 -19.24 -8.04
C ALA A 11 -38.65 -18.62 -8.99
N LEU A 12 -37.91 -17.61 -8.52
CA LEU A 12 -36.74 -16.93 -9.10
C LEU A 12 -36.54 -15.71 -8.16
N ALA A 13 -35.48 -15.52 -7.40
CA ALA A 13 -34.13 -16.01 -7.55
C ALA A 13 -33.55 -16.27 -6.15
N LEU A 14 -32.97 -17.47 -6.03
CA LEU A 14 -31.76 -17.67 -5.27
C LEU A 14 -30.81 -16.46 -5.42
N THR A 15 -30.02 -16.21 -4.39
CA THR A 15 -28.73 -15.52 -4.47
C THR A 15 -28.79 -14.08 -4.99
N LEU A 16 -29.28 -13.15 -4.16
CA LEU A 16 -28.92 -11.74 -4.31
C LEU A 16 -27.83 -11.39 -3.30
N PHE A 17 -26.60 -11.69 -3.74
CA PHE A 17 -25.36 -10.97 -3.43
C PHE A 17 -24.83 -11.02 -1.99
N THR A 18 -24.35 -12.20 -1.57
CA THR A 18 -23.00 -12.27 -0.98
C THR A 18 -21.99 -12.36 -2.12
N GLY A 19 -21.96 -11.32 -2.95
CA GLY A 19 -20.82 -11.10 -3.83
C GLY A 19 -19.74 -10.50 -2.96
N THR A 20 -18.91 -11.33 -2.32
CA THR A 20 -17.53 -10.94 -2.09
C THR A 20 -16.97 -10.71 -3.48
N GLN A 21 -17.16 -9.49 -3.98
CA GLN A 21 -16.33 -8.96 -5.03
C GLN A 21 -14.96 -8.93 -4.38
N ALA A 22 -14.22 -10.03 -4.52
CA ALA A 22 -12.79 -9.96 -4.59
C ALA A 22 -12.54 -9.05 -5.79
N MET A 23 -12.61 -7.73 -5.53
CA MET A 23 -12.03 -6.73 -6.37
C MET A 23 -10.60 -7.19 -6.46
N ALA A 24 -10.27 -7.85 -7.56
CA ALA A 24 -8.91 -8.19 -7.88
C ALA A 24 -8.23 -6.83 -8.00
N LEU A 25 -7.74 -6.31 -6.88
CA LEU A 25 -7.08 -5.03 -6.83
C LEU A 25 -5.87 -5.24 -7.70
N THR A 26 -5.88 -4.63 -8.88
CA THR A 26 -4.86 -4.83 -9.88
C THR A 26 -3.59 -4.17 -9.35
N VAL A 27 -2.78 -4.92 -8.62
CA VAL A 27 -1.44 -4.51 -8.25
C VAL A 27 -0.61 -4.57 -9.52
N ASN A 28 -0.19 -3.41 -9.99
CA ASN A 28 0.74 -3.28 -11.11
C ASN A 28 2.02 -2.61 -10.58
N PRO A 29 3.19 -3.28 -10.58
CA PRO A 29 3.47 -4.61 -11.14
C PRO A 29 2.84 -5.78 -10.35
N PRO A 30 2.79 -7.01 -10.92
CA PRO A 30 2.17 -8.17 -10.28
C PRO A 30 2.60 -8.35 -8.81
N PRO A 31 1.69 -8.80 -7.92
CA PRO A 31 1.99 -8.90 -6.51
C PRO A 31 3.04 -10.00 -6.28
N THR A 32 4.22 -9.57 -5.84
CA THR A 32 5.34 -10.43 -5.44
C THR A 32 5.98 -9.83 -4.19
N THR A 33 6.77 -10.63 -3.47
CA THR A 33 7.57 -10.10 -2.34
C THR A 33 8.50 -8.97 -2.79
N GLU A 34 9.05 -9.05 -4.00
CA GLU A 34 9.91 -7.99 -4.55
C GLU A 34 9.11 -6.70 -4.81
N THR A 35 7.90 -6.81 -5.36
CA THR A 35 7.00 -5.66 -5.53
C THR A 35 6.73 -4.94 -4.20
N PHE A 36 6.47 -5.71 -3.14
CA PHE A 36 6.30 -5.17 -1.78
C PHE A 36 7.55 -4.43 -1.30
N ILE A 37 8.73 -5.06 -1.44
CA ILE A 37 10.02 -4.47 -1.03
C ILE A 37 10.26 -3.13 -1.75
N GLN A 38 10.03 -3.08 -3.06
CA GLN A 38 10.23 -1.88 -3.85
C GLN A 38 9.26 -0.76 -3.45
N GLN A 39 7.97 -1.07 -3.28
CA GLN A 39 6.97 -0.09 -2.83
C GLN A 39 7.33 0.44 -1.44
N ALA A 40 7.67 -0.43 -0.49
CA ALA A 40 8.03 0.01 0.85
C ALA A 40 9.34 0.82 0.88
N ARG A 41 10.33 0.48 0.04
CA ARG A 41 11.55 1.28 -0.16
C ARG A 41 11.20 2.68 -0.67
N CYS A 42 10.37 2.78 -1.70
CA CYS A 42 9.92 4.07 -2.22
C CYS A 42 9.14 4.88 -1.17
N GLY A 43 8.37 4.21 -0.31
CA GLY A 43 7.74 4.82 0.86
C GLY A 43 8.78 5.39 1.85
N GLY A 44 9.83 4.64 2.15
CA GLY A 44 10.94 5.07 3.02
C GLY A 44 11.72 6.25 2.47
N TYR A 45 12.08 6.23 1.18
CA TYR A 45 12.73 7.37 0.51
C TYR A 45 11.86 8.62 0.54
N ALA A 46 10.57 8.50 0.21
CA ALA A 46 9.63 9.61 0.27
C ALA A 46 9.47 10.14 1.70
N ALA A 47 9.42 9.26 2.71
CA ALA A 47 9.38 9.65 4.11
C ALA A 47 10.64 10.44 4.52
N PHE A 48 11.82 10.01 4.07
CA PHE A 48 13.08 10.71 4.32
C PHE A 48 13.06 12.10 3.68
N LEU A 49 12.63 12.19 2.42
CA LEU A 49 12.54 13.45 1.70
C LEU A 49 11.49 14.41 2.30
N ALA A 50 10.38 13.88 2.82
CA ALA A 50 9.37 14.68 3.49
C ALA A 50 9.86 15.21 4.84
N LYS A 51 10.44 14.33 5.68
CA LYS A 51 10.79 14.64 7.07
C LYS A 51 12.17 15.28 7.22
N GLU A 52 13.20 14.62 6.73
CA GLU A 52 14.59 15.02 6.98
C GLU A 52 15.06 16.10 6.01
N ALA A 53 14.65 15.99 4.75
CA ALA A 53 14.94 17.02 3.74
C ALA A 53 13.93 18.18 3.76
N ASN A 54 12.85 18.07 4.56
CA ASN A 54 11.78 19.04 4.69
C ASN A 54 11.16 19.46 3.35
N ILE A 55 10.80 18.47 2.52
CA ILE A 55 10.16 18.67 1.21
C ILE A 55 8.72 18.11 1.24
N PRO A 56 7.72 18.91 1.63
CA PRO A 56 6.37 18.44 1.96
C PRO A 56 5.67 17.65 0.86
N GLN A 57 5.96 17.94 -0.42
CA GLN A 57 5.36 17.25 -1.57
C GLN A 57 5.63 15.73 -1.61
N TYR A 58 6.59 15.23 -0.82
CA TYR A 58 6.87 13.80 -0.69
C TYR A 58 6.01 13.08 0.34
N GLN A 59 5.26 13.81 1.18
CA GLN A 59 4.37 13.21 2.17
C GLN A 59 3.26 12.39 1.50
N ASP A 60 2.60 12.94 0.47
CA ASP A 60 1.57 12.22 -0.28
C ASP A 60 2.15 11.00 -1.03
N ARG A 61 3.40 11.12 -1.50
CA ARG A 61 4.11 10.02 -2.17
C ARG A 61 4.45 8.88 -1.21
N MET A 62 4.84 9.20 0.03
CA MET A 62 5.05 8.21 1.08
C MET A 62 3.76 7.41 1.33
N PHE A 63 2.62 8.09 1.53
CA PHE A 63 1.35 7.41 1.77
C PHE A 63 0.92 6.54 0.59
N LYS A 64 1.05 7.06 -0.64
CA LYS A 64 0.76 6.30 -1.87
C LYS A 64 1.54 4.99 -1.91
N HIS A 65 2.83 5.00 -1.61
CA HIS A 65 3.65 3.79 -1.65
C HIS A 65 3.36 2.83 -0.50
N ILE A 66 3.02 3.33 0.69
CA ILE A 66 2.55 2.49 1.81
C ILE A 66 1.25 1.78 1.44
N GLU A 67 0.30 2.49 0.83
CA GLU A 67 -0.96 1.91 0.38
C GLU A 67 -0.74 0.82 -0.68
N GLN A 68 0.12 1.10 -1.68
CA GLN A 68 0.52 0.10 -2.67
C GLN A 68 1.12 -1.16 -2.03
N ALA A 69 2.04 -0.97 -1.06
CA ALA A 69 2.65 -2.08 -0.33
C ALA A 69 1.64 -2.86 0.53
N ALA A 70 0.66 -2.17 1.14
CA ALA A 70 -0.42 -2.81 1.88
C ALA A 70 -1.29 -3.67 0.95
N MET A 71 -1.61 -3.16 -0.25
CA MET A 71 -2.37 -3.93 -1.25
C MET A 71 -1.60 -5.15 -1.74
N THR A 72 -0.29 -5.02 -1.97
CA THR A 72 0.56 -6.17 -2.28
C THR A 72 0.58 -7.19 -1.14
N THR A 73 0.61 -6.72 0.11
CA THR A 73 0.60 -7.58 1.31
C THR A 73 -0.68 -8.40 1.39
N LEU A 74 -1.84 -7.77 1.17
CA LEU A 74 -3.14 -8.45 1.12
C LEU A 74 -3.21 -9.46 -0.03
N ALA A 75 -2.69 -9.09 -1.21
CA ALA A 75 -2.68 -9.98 -2.37
C ALA A 75 -1.81 -11.23 -2.15
N LEU A 76 -0.71 -11.10 -1.40
CA LEU A 76 0.17 -12.23 -1.05
C LEU A 76 -0.35 -13.05 0.14
N ASN A 77 -1.12 -12.44 1.04
CA ASN A 77 -1.60 -13.05 2.28
C ASN A 77 -3.10 -12.74 2.47
N PRO A 78 -4.00 -13.50 1.83
CA PRO A 78 -5.43 -13.20 1.82
C PRO A 78 -6.12 -13.34 3.18
N ASP A 79 -5.47 -13.99 4.16
CA ASP A 79 -5.98 -14.15 5.53
C ASP A 79 -5.71 -12.93 6.43
N LEU A 80 -4.91 -11.96 5.98
CA LEU A 80 -4.65 -10.73 6.73
C LEU A 80 -5.80 -9.74 6.61
N THR A 81 -6.04 -8.99 7.68
CA THR A 81 -6.92 -7.82 7.64
C THR A 81 -6.24 -6.64 6.95
N GLU A 82 -7.03 -5.70 6.44
CA GLU A 82 -6.52 -4.44 5.87
C GLU A 82 -5.64 -3.68 6.86
N GLY A 83 -6.03 -3.66 8.15
CA GLY A 83 -5.25 -3.01 9.20
C GLY A 83 -3.87 -3.65 9.40
N GLU A 84 -3.79 -4.97 9.42
CA GLU A 84 -2.51 -5.70 9.54
C GLU A 84 -1.61 -5.47 8.33
N ALA A 85 -2.19 -5.41 7.13
CA ALA A 85 -1.44 -5.12 5.91
C ALA A 85 -0.87 -3.69 5.91
N VAL A 86 -1.66 -2.69 6.33
CA VAL A 86 -1.19 -1.31 6.47
C VAL A 86 -0.10 -1.21 7.52
N VAL A 87 -0.25 -1.84 8.68
CA VAL A 87 0.77 -1.85 9.74
C VAL A 87 2.06 -2.49 9.22
N THR A 88 1.96 -3.59 8.47
CA THR A 88 3.12 -4.27 7.87
C THR A 88 3.85 -3.35 6.89
N ALA A 89 3.12 -2.75 5.96
CA ALA A 89 3.67 -1.84 4.96
C ALA A 89 4.28 -0.58 5.59
N ALA A 90 3.59 0.04 6.54
CA ALA A 90 4.06 1.24 7.23
C ALA A 90 5.30 0.94 8.09
N SER A 91 5.34 -0.21 8.75
CA SER A 91 6.50 -0.64 9.55
C SER A 91 7.73 -0.83 8.66
N GLU A 92 7.56 -1.43 7.49
CA GLU A 92 8.65 -1.61 6.54
C GLU A 92 9.11 -0.28 5.93
N ALA A 93 8.20 0.63 5.56
CA ALA A 93 8.55 1.97 5.11
C ALA A 93 9.30 2.76 6.20
N ALA A 94 8.86 2.66 7.46
CA ALA A 94 9.53 3.27 8.61
C ALA A 94 10.92 2.66 8.86
N ARG A 95 11.07 1.35 8.67
CA ARG A 95 12.38 0.68 8.70
C ARG A 95 13.30 1.32 7.68
N GLN A 96 12.88 1.43 6.42
CA GLN A 96 13.65 2.03 5.32
C GLN A 96 14.02 3.50 5.60
N LEU A 97 13.10 4.31 6.11
CA LEU A 97 13.39 5.66 6.60
C LEU A 97 14.53 5.66 7.63
N GLY A 98 14.48 4.75 8.60
CA GLY A 98 15.51 4.62 9.63
C GLY A 98 16.89 4.27 9.04
N TRP A 99 16.94 3.44 8.00
CA TRP A 99 18.19 3.17 7.27
C TRP A 99 18.76 4.44 6.64
N GLU A 100 17.94 5.24 5.97
CA GLU A 100 18.43 6.47 5.35
C GLU A 100 18.83 7.54 6.36
N GLN A 101 18.13 7.65 7.49
CA GLN A 101 18.56 8.51 8.60
C GLN A 101 19.94 8.09 9.15
N ALA A 102 20.15 6.78 9.36
CA ALA A 102 21.43 6.26 9.85
C ALA A 102 22.56 6.47 8.84
N ASN A 103 22.30 6.22 7.55
CA ASN A 103 23.25 6.45 6.47
C ASN A 103 23.62 7.92 6.35
N ALA A 104 22.63 8.81 6.43
CA ALA A 104 22.86 10.24 6.38
C ALA A 104 23.71 10.72 7.56
N PHE A 105 23.40 10.27 8.77
CA PHE A 105 24.19 10.55 9.98
C PHE A 105 25.64 10.07 9.83
N HIS A 106 25.84 8.83 9.35
CA HIS A 106 27.17 8.25 9.18
C HIS A 106 28.00 8.94 8.10
N SER A 107 27.35 9.43 7.03
CA SER A 107 28.02 10.12 5.92
C SER A 107 28.68 11.44 6.32
N GLY A 108 28.25 12.05 7.44
CA GLY A 108 28.67 13.40 7.84
C GLY A 108 28.25 14.52 6.89
N ASN A 109 27.53 14.22 5.80
CA ASN A 109 27.11 15.17 4.78
C ASN A 109 25.66 14.92 4.36
N MET A 110 24.75 15.48 5.15
CA MET A 110 23.31 15.36 4.96
C MET A 110 22.85 15.84 3.57
N GLN A 111 23.41 16.94 3.05
CA GLN A 111 22.97 17.49 1.76
C GLN A 111 23.34 16.58 0.59
N THR A 112 24.51 15.95 0.63
CA THR A 112 24.94 14.99 -0.41
C THR A 112 24.08 13.74 -0.37
N HIS A 113 23.84 13.20 0.83
CA HIS A 113 22.97 12.02 0.98
C HIS A 113 21.54 12.31 0.53
N GLN A 114 20.96 13.45 0.90
CA GLN A 114 19.65 13.87 0.41
C GLN A 114 19.57 13.92 -1.12
N LYS A 115 20.59 14.46 -1.81
CA LYS A 115 20.61 14.49 -3.28
C LYS A 115 20.65 13.08 -3.88
N MET A 116 21.39 12.17 -3.26
CA MET A 116 21.43 10.76 -3.67
C MET A 116 20.05 10.11 -3.54
N ILE A 117 19.39 10.23 -2.39
CA ILE A 117 18.03 9.69 -2.17
C ILE A 117 17.02 10.29 -3.15
N MET A 118 17.12 11.59 -3.43
CA MET A 118 16.29 12.24 -4.44
C MET A 118 16.47 11.61 -5.83
N SER A 119 17.72 11.38 -6.26
CA SER A 119 18.00 10.74 -7.56
C SER A 119 17.44 9.33 -7.61
N GLN A 120 17.69 8.53 -6.56
CA GLN A 120 17.19 7.15 -6.48
C GLN A 120 15.67 7.10 -6.51
N TYR A 121 14.99 8.02 -5.83
CA TYR A 121 13.53 8.10 -5.88
C TYR A 121 13.04 8.40 -7.29
N ILE A 122 13.63 9.36 -7.99
CA ILE A 122 13.24 9.71 -9.38
C ILE A 122 13.51 8.54 -10.34
N GLU A 123 14.60 7.80 -10.15
CA GLU A 123 14.95 6.68 -11.02
C GLU A 123 14.08 5.44 -10.79
N GLN A 124 13.66 5.20 -9.54
CA GLN A 124 13.09 3.91 -9.13
C GLN A 124 11.61 3.97 -8.73
N CYS A 125 11.10 5.16 -8.38
CA CYS A 125 9.82 5.31 -7.68
C CYS A 125 8.83 6.29 -8.32
N SER A 126 9.29 7.16 -9.25
CA SER A 126 8.45 8.21 -9.85
C SER A 126 7.60 7.75 -11.02
#